data_AF-A0A511Y8N3-F1
#
_entry.id   AF-A0A511Y8N3-F1
#
_cell.length_a   1.000
_cell.length_b   1.000
_cell.length_c   1.000
_cell.angle_alpha   90.00
_cell.angle_beta   90.00
_cell.angle_gamma   90.00
#
_symmetry.space_group_name_H-M   'P 1'
#
loop_
_entity.id
_entity.type
_entity.pdbx_description
1 polymer ?
#
loop_
_entity_poly.entity_id
_entity_poly.type
_entity_poly.pdbx_seq_one_letter_code
_entity_poly.pdbx_strand_id
1 'polypeptide(L)'
;MSYVRISYGSICCGTPSTKPVMDYLKKFEKNNQLKAFEILKQGGLGREGEFTLYIGTDKLGKKQKTAFRKGLQSVITSQNRTRKQNSDGTVDFDPAVTVYKSDLADIKNLTIYKK
;
A
#
# COMPACT_ATOMS: atom_id res chain seq x y z
N MET A 1 -3.56 -6.14 -15.21
CA MET A 1 -3.58 -6.17 -13.74
C MET A 1 -3.81 -4.76 -13.21
N SER A 2 -4.56 -4.65 -12.12
CA SER A 2 -5.00 -3.42 -11.48
C SER A 2 -4.54 -3.40 -10.03
N TYR A 3 -3.98 -2.27 -9.62
CA TYR A 3 -3.32 -2.10 -8.34
C TYR A 3 -3.91 -0.91 -7.60
N VAL A 4 -3.85 -0.94 -6.28
CA VAL A 4 -3.88 0.27 -5.46
C VAL A 4 -2.45 0.68 -5.12
N ARG A 5 -2.23 1.99 -5.01
CA ARG A 5 -0.93 2.58 -4.69
C ARG A 5 -0.92 3.09 -3.26
N ILE A 6 0.11 2.75 -2.48
CA ILE A 6 0.31 3.23 -1.12
C ILE A 6 1.72 3.79 -1.00
N SER A 7 1.85 5.09 -0.74
CA SER A 7 3.15 5.77 -0.66
C SER A 7 3.57 5.94 0.79
N TYR A 8 4.83 5.65 1.10
CA TYR A 8 5.44 5.81 2.42
C TYR A 8 6.49 6.90 2.32
N GLY A 9 6.18 8.06 2.90
CA GLY A 9 7.08 9.21 3.00
C GLY A 9 7.72 9.30 4.38
N SER A 10 8.82 10.03 4.50
CA SER A 10 9.52 10.31 5.75
C SER A 10 9.51 11.80 6.08
N ILE A 11 9.91 12.16 7.31
CA ILE A 11 10.06 13.56 7.75
C ILE A 11 11.46 13.85 8.30
N CYS A 12 12.04 13.00 9.16
CA CYS A 12 13.43 13.18 9.64
C CYS A 12 14.28 11.91 9.71
N CYS A 13 13.64 10.74 9.76
CA CYS A 13 14.24 9.57 10.38
C CYS A 13 13.64 8.26 9.82
N GLY A 14 13.25 8.27 8.54
CA GLY A 14 12.72 7.09 7.84
C GLY A 14 11.20 7.02 7.73
N THR A 15 10.74 5.93 7.11
CA THR A 15 9.33 5.72 6.75
C THR A 15 8.54 5.02 7.86
N PRO A 16 7.20 5.20 7.89
CA PRO A 16 6.34 4.43 8.76
C PRO A 16 6.42 2.93 8.49
N SER A 17 6.12 2.12 9.51
CA SER A 17 6.04 0.66 9.36
C SER A 17 4.94 0.25 8.36
N THR A 18 5.22 -0.76 7.54
CA THR A 18 4.21 -1.40 6.66
C THR A 18 3.27 -2.32 7.42
N LYS A 19 3.54 -2.62 8.71
CA LYS A 19 2.83 -3.64 9.48
C LYS A 19 1.30 -3.45 9.50
N PRO A 20 0.74 -2.24 9.73
CA PRO A 20 -0.72 -2.06 9.74
C PRO A 20 -1.38 -2.45 8.42
N VAL A 21 -0.77 -2.03 7.30
CA VAL A 21 -1.23 -2.40 5.95
C VAL A 21 -1.08 -3.90 5.73
N MET A 22 0.07 -4.51 6.06
CA MET A 22 0.30 -5.93 5.86
C MET A 22 -0.63 -6.81 6.69
N ASP A 23 -0.92 -6.43 7.93
CA ASP A 23 -1.85 -7.14 8.81
C ASP A 23 -3.29 -7.04 8.27
N TYR A 24 -3.67 -5.87 7.73
CA TYR A 24 -4.93 -5.70 7.03
C TYR A 24 -5.05 -6.62 5.81
N LEU A 25 -4.02 -6.69 4.95
CA LEU A 25 -4.02 -7.55 3.76
C LEU A 25 -4.22 -9.02 4.16
N LYS A 26 -3.47 -9.52 5.13
CA LYS A 26 -3.59 -10.90 5.65
C LYS A 26 -4.98 -11.19 6.21
N LYS A 27 -5.54 -10.25 6.98
CA LYS A 27 -6.91 -10.39 7.52
C LYS A 27 -7.94 -10.41 6.39
N PHE A 28 -7.78 -9.55 5.40
CA PHE A 28 -8.69 -9.47 4.26
C PHE A 28 -8.63 -10.75 3.41
N GLU A 29 -7.43 -11.30 3.17
CA GLU A 29 -7.23 -12.59 2.51
C GLU A 29 -7.97 -13.70 3.23
N LYS A 30 -7.74 -13.86 4.54
CA LYS A 30 -8.36 -14.89 5.36
C LYS A 30 -9.90 -14.78 5.36
N ASN A 31 -10.42 -13.57 5.58
CA ASN A 31 -11.85 -13.35 5.68
C ASN A 31 -12.61 -13.56 4.35
N ASN A 32 -11.91 -13.43 3.22
CA ASN A 32 -12.50 -13.59 1.89
C ASN A 32 -12.02 -14.89 1.18
N GLN A 33 -11.30 -15.77 1.89
CA GLN A 33 -10.72 -17.01 1.35
C GLN A 33 -9.90 -16.79 0.06
N LEU A 34 -9.14 -15.70 0.01
CA LEU A 34 -8.31 -15.36 -1.14
C LEU A 34 -6.92 -15.97 -0.99
N LYS A 35 -6.27 -16.27 -2.13
CA LYS A 35 -4.80 -16.46 -2.17
C LYS A 35 -4.09 -15.19 -1.70
N ALA A 36 -2.78 -15.24 -1.48
CA ALA A 36 -1.98 -14.07 -1.13
C ALA A 36 -2.08 -12.94 -2.19
N PHE A 37 -1.98 -11.69 -1.77
CA PHE A 37 -1.90 -10.52 -2.65
C PHE A 37 -0.51 -10.44 -3.29
N GLU A 38 -0.47 -10.15 -4.59
CA GLU A 38 0.77 -9.69 -5.21
C GLU A 38 1.08 -8.29 -4.67
N ILE A 39 2.31 -8.10 -4.18
CA ILE A 39 2.79 -6.80 -3.69
C ILE A 39 4.08 -6.46 -4.42
N LEU A 40 4.05 -5.36 -5.18
CA LEU A 40 5.23 -4.76 -5.78
C LEU A 40 5.68 -3.58 -4.90
N LYS A 41 6.99 -3.36 -4.83
CA LYS A 41 7.58 -2.22 -4.12
C LYS A 41 8.45 -1.43 -5.08
N GLN A 42 8.19 -0.14 -5.19
CA GLN A 42 9.08 0.81 -5.82
C GLN A 42 9.89 1.52 -4.74
N GLY A 43 11.21 1.32 -4.74
CA GLY A 43 12.13 1.96 -3.80
C GLY A 43 12.87 3.17 -4.40
N GLY A 44 13.73 3.79 -3.58
CA GLY A 44 14.59 4.90 -4.02
C GLY A 44 13.81 6.17 -4.34
N LEU A 45 12.71 6.43 -3.62
CA LEU A 45 11.86 7.61 -3.83
C LEU A 45 12.31 8.82 -3.00
N GLY A 46 13.34 8.66 -2.18
CA GLY A 46 13.91 9.73 -1.37
C GLY A 46 15.17 9.25 -0.63
N ARG A 47 15.63 10.06 0.31
CA ARG A 47 16.94 9.88 0.98
C ARG A 47 16.87 9.00 2.23
N GLU A 48 15.67 8.80 2.79
CA GLU A 48 15.47 8.12 4.07
C GLU A 48 14.78 6.75 3.90
N GLY A 49 14.68 6.28 2.65
CA GLY A 49 14.12 4.98 2.31
C GLY A 49 12.64 5.02 1.95
N GLU A 50 12.14 6.14 1.45
CA GLU A 50 10.80 6.34 0.90
C GLU A 50 10.52 5.36 -0.23
N PHE A 51 9.31 4.82 -0.24
CA PHE A 51 8.90 3.79 -1.17
C PHE A 51 7.40 3.82 -1.43
N THR A 52 6.99 3.17 -2.50
CA THR A 52 5.59 2.94 -2.83
C THR A 52 5.31 1.45 -2.91
N LEU A 53 4.17 1.02 -2.36
CA LEU A 53 3.65 -0.33 -2.56
C LEU A 53 2.50 -0.32 -3.57
N TYR A 54 2.49 -1.31 -4.44
CA TYR A 54 1.39 -1.59 -5.37
C TYR A 54 0.78 -2.94 -5.01
N ILE A 55 -0.48 -2.94 -4.59
CA ILE A 55 -1.19 -4.14 -4.16
C ILE A 55 -2.15 -4.59 -5.27
N GLY A 56 -1.95 -5.79 -5.81
CA GLY A 56 -2.76 -6.32 -6.91
C GLY A 56 -4.20 -6.61 -6.49
N THR A 57 -5.18 -6.06 -7.20
CA THR A 57 -6.61 -6.17 -6.85
C THR A 57 -7.44 -6.95 -7.85
N ASP A 58 -6.83 -7.57 -8.86
CA ASP A 58 -7.56 -8.24 -9.95
C ASP A 58 -8.41 -9.42 -9.50
N LYS A 59 -7.98 -10.11 -8.44
CA LYS A 59 -8.72 -11.23 -7.84
C LYS A 59 -9.97 -10.80 -7.06
N LEU A 60 -10.19 -9.50 -6.86
CA LEU A 60 -11.30 -8.97 -6.08
C LEU A 60 -12.50 -8.67 -6.97
N GLY A 61 -13.68 -9.16 -6.58
CA GLY A 61 -14.95 -8.73 -7.18
C GLY A 61 -15.29 -7.27 -6.84
N LYS A 62 -16.27 -6.67 -7.53
CA LYS A 62 -16.64 -5.24 -7.37
C LYS A 62 -16.95 -4.85 -5.91
N LYS A 63 -17.74 -5.66 -5.20
CA LYS A 63 -18.07 -5.44 -3.78
C LYS A 63 -16.83 -5.54 -2.89
N GLN A 64 -15.98 -6.54 -3.14
CA GLN A 64 -14.72 -6.73 -2.40
C GLN A 64 -13.75 -5.58 -2.63
N LYS A 65 -13.59 -5.07 -3.87
CA LYS A 65 -12.76 -3.88 -4.15
C LYS A 65 -13.21 -2.66 -3.34
N THR A 66 -14.53 -2.45 -3.22
CA THR A 66 -15.08 -1.34 -2.44
C THR A 66 -14.79 -1.50 -0.95
N ALA A 67 -15.06 -2.69 -0.38
CA ALA A 67 -14.76 -2.97 1.02
C ALA A 67 -13.25 -2.92 1.32
N PHE A 68 -12.44 -3.39 0.36
CA PHE A 68 -10.98 -3.38 0.43
C PHE A 68 -10.44 -1.95 0.55
N ARG A 69 -10.82 -1.07 -0.38
CA ARG A 69 -10.38 0.33 -0.38
C ARG A 69 -10.82 1.07 0.90
N LYS A 70 -12.07 0.89 1.33
CA LYS A 70 -12.58 1.50 2.57
C LYS A 70 -11.82 1.01 3.82
N GLY A 71 -11.59 -0.29 3.92
CA GLY A 71 -10.84 -0.86 5.04
C GLY A 71 -9.39 -0.39 5.07
N LEU A 72 -8.73 -0.38 3.91
CA LEU A 72 -7.36 0.11 3.77
C LEU A 72 -7.24 1.59 4.14
N GLN A 73 -8.17 2.44 3.68
CA GLN A 73 -8.24 3.85 4.05
C GLN A 73 -8.35 4.05 5.56
N SER A 74 -9.21 3.26 6.22
CA SER A 74 -9.40 3.34 7.68
C SER A 74 -8.12 2.99 8.44
N VAL A 75 -7.42 1.93 8.02
CA VAL A 75 -6.14 1.50 8.61
C VAL A 75 -5.07 2.58 8.48
N ILE A 76 -4.92 3.16 7.28
CA ILE A 76 -3.93 4.21 7.00
C ILE A 76 -4.26 5.48 7.76
N THR A 77 -5.53 5.87 7.81
CA THR A 77 -5.98 7.05 8.57
C THR A 77 -5.69 6.88 10.06
N SER A 78 -5.94 5.68 10.61
CA SER A 78 -5.62 5.35 12.00
C SER A 78 -4.11 5.42 12.26
N GLN A 79 -3.30 4.79 11.41
CA GLN A 79 -1.85 4.80 11.50
C GLN A 79 -1.28 6.23 11.49
N ASN A 80 -1.74 7.08 10.57
CA ASN A 80 -1.31 8.46 10.47
C ASN A 80 -1.77 9.31 11.66
N ARG A 81 -2.91 8.99 12.28
CA ARG A 81 -3.41 9.70 13.47
C ARG A 81 -2.56 9.42 14.71
N THR A 82 -2.00 8.22 14.82
CA THR A 82 -1.16 7.81 15.96
C THR A 82 0.31 8.18 15.83
N ARG A 83 0.72 8.78 14.70
CA ARG A 83 2.11 9.14 14.42
C ARG A 83 2.57 10.35 15.24
N LYS A 84 3.86 10.43 15.56
CA LYS A 84 4.49 11.66 16.07
C LYS A 84 4.61 12.67 14.93
N GLN A 85 3.77 13.70 14.92
CA GLN A 85 3.57 14.56 13.76
C GLN A 85 4.85 15.20 13.18
N ASN A 86 5.85 15.46 14.03
CA ASN A 86 7.09 16.18 13.67
C ASN A 86 8.31 15.26 13.47
N SER A 87 8.14 13.94 13.53
CA SER A 87 9.27 13.00 13.47
C SER A 87 8.94 11.77 12.64
N ASP A 88 7.71 11.25 12.77
CA ASP A 88 7.26 10.11 12.00
C ASP A 88 6.76 10.55 10.62
N GLY A 89 7.19 9.81 9.60
CA GLY A 89 6.70 9.95 8.24
C GLY A 89 5.19 9.71 8.07
N THR A 90 4.72 9.72 6.82
CA THR A 90 3.31 9.57 6.50
C THR A 90 3.08 8.41 5.54
N VAL A 91 1.89 7.82 5.62
CA VAL A 91 1.40 6.83 4.65
C VAL A 91 0.27 7.46 3.85
N ASP A 92 0.45 7.59 2.54
CA ASP A 92 -0.54 8.17 1.65
C ASP A 92 -1.26 7.10 0.82
N PHE A 93 -2.57 7.27 0.66
CA PHE A 93 -3.42 6.40 -0.14
C PHE A 93 -4.63 7.17 -0.66
N ASP A 94 -4.81 7.12 -1.98
CA ASP A 94 -6.00 7.62 -2.65
C ASP A 94 -6.89 6.43 -3.10
N PRO A 95 -8.08 6.23 -2.51
CA PRO A 95 -8.97 5.14 -2.87
C PRO A 95 -9.68 5.31 -4.22
N ALA A 96 -9.66 6.51 -4.81
CA ALA A 96 -10.20 6.76 -6.15
C ALA A 96 -9.21 6.33 -7.24
N VAL A 97 -7.91 6.43 -6.98
CA VAL A 97 -6.87 6.10 -7.94
C VAL A 97 -6.75 4.59 -8.11
N THR A 98 -6.70 4.16 -9.38
CA THR A 98 -6.36 2.78 -9.77
C THR A 98 -5.15 2.86 -10.66
N VAL A 99 -4.13 2.05 -10.37
CA VAL A 99 -2.93 1.94 -11.19
C VAL A 99 -3.02 0.67 -12.02
N TYR A 100 -2.73 0.75 -13.30
CA TYR A 100 -2.73 -0.39 -14.21
C TYR A 100 -1.31 -0.90 -14.45
N LYS A 101 -1.20 -2.16 -14.84
CA LYS A 101 0.10 -2.79 -15.15
C LYS A 101 0.89 -2.02 -16.21
N SER A 102 0.21 -1.43 -17.19
CA SER A 102 0.83 -0.54 -18.21
C SER A 102 1.56 0.63 -17.56
N ASP A 103 0.98 1.22 -16.52
CA ASP A 103 1.55 2.37 -15.82
C ASP A 103 2.82 2.00 -15.03
N LEU A 104 3.00 0.71 -14.74
CA LEU A 104 4.15 0.17 -14.00
C LEU A 104 5.28 -0.31 -14.90
N ALA A 105 5.07 -0.41 -16.22
CA ALA A 105 6.02 -1.04 -17.14
C ALA A 105 7.38 -0.29 -17.19
N ASP A 106 7.33 1.03 -17.09
CA ASP A 106 8.51 1.91 -17.21
C ASP A 106 9.00 2.44 -15.85
N ILE A 107 8.43 1.96 -14.74
CA ILE A 107 8.80 2.41 -13.41
C ILE A 107 10.15 1.80 -13.00
N LYS A 108 11.12 2.67 -12.76
CA LYS A 108 12.43 2.30 -12.21
C LYS A 108 12.31 1.80 -10.77
N ASN A 109 13.21 0.91 -10.37
CA ASN A 109 13.35 0.39 -9.00
C ASN A 109 12.10 -0.35 -8.48
N LEU A 110 11.31 -0.93 -9.38
CA LEU A 110 10.16 -1.76 -9.04
C LEU A 110 10.59 -3.22 -8.84
N THR A 111 10.32 -3.78 -7.68
CA THR A 111 10.63 -5.18 -7.35
C THR A 111 9.43 -5.89 -6.75
N ILE A 112 9.43 -7.22 -6.83
CA ILE A 112 8.46 -8.05 -6.12
C ILE A 112 8.83 -8.01 -4.64
N TYR A 113 7.94 -7.47 -3.79
CA TYR A 113 8.19 -7.32 -2.37
C TYR A 113 7.84 -8.59 -1.60
N LYS A 114 6.65 -9.16 -1.87
CA LYS A 114 6.15 -10.41 -1.33
C LYS A 114 5.21 -11.07 -2.34
N LYS A 115 5.27 -12.40 -2.41
CA LYS A 115 4.32 -13.27 -3.12
C LYS A 115 3.63 -14.17 -2.12
#